data_AF-A0A317IF48-F1
#
_entry.id   AF-A0A317IF48-F1
#
_cell.length_a   1.000
_cell.length_b   1.000
_cell.length_c   1.000
_cell.angle_alpha   90.00
_cell.angle_beta   90.00
_cell.angle_gamma   90.00
#
_symmetry.space_group_name_H-M   'P 1'
#
loop_
_entity.id
_entity.type
_entity.pdbx_description
1 polymer ?
#
loop_
_entity_poly.entity_id
_entity_poly.type
_entity_poly.pdbx_seq_one_letter_code
_entity_poly.pdbx_strand_id
1 'polypeptide(L)'
;MNKDLYENFKQLRARHLRAEASEAMSDFLKSFASIEEKRTFTYWFFKNDFDGKKVRRDLYENVLFPALVEGYKTSDPWSIKTLAETEENLYEAKQLWSQIGYKTKLLLLRQYLELRPNDFTARRRLLTEQINSFRYCEQDWPSAIIYGQNAATETECKKLAEEITFARKLDKESKYKNYIDEFEAKLETYRKRFR
;
A
#
# COMPACT_ATOMS: atom_id res chain seq x y z
N MET A 1 -0.13 -13.88 24.37
CA MET A 1 -0.77 -12.58 24.10
C MET A 1 -1.93 -12.35 25.04
N ASN A 2 -1.88 -11.25 25.81
CA ASN A 2 -2.96 -10.84 26.71
C ASN A 2 -3.84 -9.77 26.03
N LYS A 3 -5.07 -10.14 25.60
CA LYS A 3 -6.00 -9.22 24.92
C LYS A 3 -6.52 -8.10 25.83
N ASP A 4 -6.57 -8.35 27.14
CA ASP A 4 -7.12 -7.38 28.10
C ASP A 4 -6.24 -6.13 28.18
N LEU A 5 -4.93 -6.27 27.96
CA LEU A 5 -4.00 -5.14 27.88
C LEU A 5 -4.30 -4.24 26.66
N TYR A 6 -4.72 -4.82 25.53
CA TYR A 6 -5.10 -4.06 24.35
C TYR A 6 -6.43 -3.32 24.55
N GLU A 7 -7.42 -3.99 25.15
CA GLU A 7 -8.69 -3.35 25.49
C GLU A 7 -8.51 -2.23 26.52
N ASN A 8 -7.65 -2.45 27.53
CA ASN A 8 -7.29 -1.42 28.50
C ASN A 8 -6.62 -0.21 27.81
N PHE A 9 -5.67 -0.46 26.90
CA PHE A 9 -5.08 0.60 26.07
C PHE A 9 -6.16 1.42 25.33
N LYS A 10 -7.14 0.76 24.69
CA LYS A 10 -8.22 1.44 23.97
C LYS A 10 -9.06 2.31 24.91
N GLN A 11 -9.40 1.81 26.10
CA GLN A 11 -10.16 2.56 27.11
C GLN A 11 -9.38 3.78 27.63
N LEU A 12 -8.10 3.62 27.96
CA LEU A 12 -7.25 4.71 28.43
C LEU A 12 -7.08 5.79 27.36
N ARG A 13 -6.92 5.39 26.09
CA ARG A 13 -6.85 6.31 24.95
C ARG A 13 -8.15 7.09 24.78
N ALA A 14 -9.31 6.45 24.92
CA ALA A 14 -10.62 7.10 24.85
C ALA A 14 -10.83 8.12 25.99
N ARG A 15 -10.17 7.93 27.13
CA ARG A 15 -10.17 8.86 28.27
C ARG A 15 -9.06 9.93 28.20
N HIS A 16 -8.31 9.99 27.10
CA HIS A 16 -7.18 10.91 26.91
C HIS A 16 -6.02 10.78 27.93
N LEU A 17 -5.90 9.63 28.59
CA LEU A 17 -4.83 9.30 29.54
C LEU A 17 -3.58 8.80 28.79
N ARG A 18 -2.77 9.73 28.29
CA ARG A 18 -1.71 9.43 27.30
C ARG A 18 -0.55 8.60 27.85
N ALA A 19 -0.13 8.85 29.09
CA ALA A 19 1.01 8.17 29.70
C ALA A 19 0.65 6.70 29.99
N GLU A 20 -0.50 6.52 30.63
CA GLU A 20 -1.08 5.22 31.01
C GLU A 20 -1.42 4.40 29.77
N ALA A 21 -1.98 5.03 28.72
CA ALA A 21 -2.22 4.34 27.46
C ALA A 21 -0.90 3.88 26.82
N SER A 22 0.18 4.66 26.94
CA SER A 22 1.48 4.27 26.37
C SER A 22 2.12 3.13 27.17
N GLU A 23 1.97 3.10 28.48
CA GLU A 23 2.38 2.00 29.35
C GLU A 23 1.58 0.72 29.04
N ALA A 24 0.25 0.82 28.98
CA ALA A 24 -0.62 -0.31 28.61
C ALA A 24 -0.28 -0.89 27.22
N MET A 25 0.06 -0.03 26.25
CA MET A 25 0.56 -0.49 24.95
C MET A 25 1.91 -1.20 25.08
N SER A 26 2.85 -0.67 25.86
CA SER A 26 4.15 -1.33 26.09
C SER A 26 3.97 -2.73 26.68
N ASP A 27 3.09 -2.86 27.68
CA ASP A 27 2.81 -4.14 28.32
C ASP A 27 2.11 -5.11 27.37
N PHE A 28 1.17 -4.60 26.56
CA PHE A 28 0.53 -5.40 25.51
C PHE A 28 1.57 -5.96 24.53
N LEU A 29 2.52 -5.14 24.06
CA LEU A 29 3.57 -5.56 23.14
C LEU A 29 4.50 -6.61 23.77
N LYS A 30 4.83 -6.48 25.06
CA LYS A 30 5.63 -7.48 25.80
C LYS A 30 4.88 -8.81 26.03
N SER A 31 3.55 -8.82 25.93
CA SER A 31 2.73 -10.02 26.18
C SER A 31 2.77 -11.06 25.05
N PHE A 32 3.38 -10.74 23.91
CA PHE A 32 3.53 -11.66 22.79
C PHE A 32 4.73 -12.59 22.98
N ALA A 33 4.49 -13.89 23.03
CA ALA A 33 5.51 -14.92 23.21
C ALA A 33 5.99 -15.56 21.90
N SER A 34 5.22 -15.45 20.81
CA SER A 34 5.58 -16.07 19.53
C SER A 34 5.07 -15.31 18.31
N ILE A 35 5.54 -15.72 17.13
CA ILE A 35 5.08 -15.17 15.85
C ILE A 35 3.65 -15.62 15.52
N GLU A 36 3.23 -16.80 15.96
CA GLU A 36 1.86 -17.31 15.83
C GLU A 36 0.86 -16.44 16.59
N GLU A 37 1.22 -15.98 17.79
CA GLU A 37 0.39 -15.04 18.54
C GLU A 37 0.29 -13.70 17.82
N LYS A 38 1.40 -13.18 17.28
CA LYS A 38 1.41 -11.96 16.48
C LYS A 38 0.53 -12.10 15.24
N ARG A 39 0.61 -13.23 14.52
CA ARG A 39 -0.25 -13.54 13.36
C ARG A 39 -1.73 -13.57 13.74
N THR A 40 -2.06 -14.28 14.81
CA THR A 40 -3.43 -14.39 15.31
C THR A 40 -4.01 -13.01 15.66
N PHE A 41 -3.23 -12.18 16.35
CA PHE A 41 -3.63 -10.81 16.65
C PHE A 41 -3.75 -9.95 15.41
N THR A 42 -2.78 -10.03 14.50
CA THR A 42 -2.76 -9.24 13.26
C THR A 42 -4.01 -9.52 12.45
N TYR A 43 -4.39 -10.79 12.28
CA TYR A 43 -5.63 -11.17 11.61
C TYR A 43 -6.87 -10.61 12.32
N TRP A 44 -6.94 -10.74 13.65
CA TRP A 44 -8.03 -10.17 14.44
C TRP A 44 -8.11 -8.65 14.32
N PHE A 45 -6.98 -7.95 14.39
CA PHE A 45 -6.89 -6.49 14.30
C PHE A 45 -7.44 -5.98 12.96
N PHE A 46 -6.96 -6.54 11.84
CA PHE A 46 -7.45 -6.13 10.51
C PHE A 46 -8.92 -6.47 10.26
N LYS A 47 -9.45 -7.48 10.94
CA LYS A 47 -10.86 -7.87 10.83
C LYS A 47 -11.80 -7.02 11.70
N ASN A 48 -11.34 -6.54 12.86
CA ASN A 48 -12.22 -5.98 13.89
C ASN A 48 -11.92 -4.53 14.30
N ASP A 49 -10.67 -4.06 14.18
CA ASP A 49 -10.22 -2.80 14.77
C ASP A 49 -9.54 -1.86 13.75
N PHE A 50 -9.10 -2.38 12.60
CA PHE A 50 -8.54 -1.55 11.53
C PHE A 50 -9.61 -0.73 10.82
N ASP A 51 -9.49 0.59 10.89
CA ASP A 51 -10.44 1.55 10.30
C ASP A 51 -9.99 2.06 8.91
N GLY A 52 -8.98 1.42 8.31
CA GLY A 52 -8.39 1.85 7.05
C GLY A 52 -7.41 3.02 7.17
N LYS A 53 -7.15 3.53 8.38
CA LYS A 53 -6.14 4.56 8.62
C LYS A 53 -4.83 3.97 9.10
N LYS A 54 -3.80 4.80 9.04
CA LYS A 54 -2.47 4.49 9.57
C LYS A 54 -2.51 3.91 10.99
N VAL A 55 -1.83 2.79 11.15
CA VAL A 55 -1.70 2.11 12.45
C VAL A 55 -0.68 2.84 13.33
N ARG A 56 -0.86 2.78 14.65
CA ARG A 56 0.13 3.26 15.62
C ARG A 56 1.49 2.56 15.39
N ARG A 57 2.56 3.34 15.38
CA ARG A 57 3.90 2.89 14.97
C ARG A 57 4.40 1.68 15.75
N ASP A 58 4.37 1.74 17.07
CA ASP A 58 4.83 0.65 17.96
C ASP A 58 4.08 -0.67 17.70
N LEU A 59 2.76 -0.62 17.54
CA LEU A 59 1.94 -1.79 17.20
C LEU A 59 2.29 -2.35 15.82
N TYR A 60 2.43 -1.47 14.83
CA TYR A 60 2.77 -1.87 13.48
C TYR A 60 4.15 -2.54 13.42
N GLU A 61 5.18 -1.89 13.98
CA GLU A 61 6.56 -2.37 13.90
C GLU A 61 6.80 -3.66 14.69
N ASN A 62 6.19 -3.81 15.87
CA ASN A 62 6.49 -4.93 16.77
C ASN A 62 5.58 -6.15 16.58
N VAL A 63 4.37 -5.96 16.05
CA VAL A 63 3.35 -7.03 15.98
C VAL A 63 2.87 -7.25 14.55
N LEU A 64 2.30 -6.22 13.92
CA LEU A 64 1.61 -6.40 12.64
C LEU A 64 2.58 -6.70 11.50
N PHE A 65 3.60 -5.86 11.34
CA PHE A 65 4.56 -5.99 10.24
C PHE A 65 5.32 -7.32 10.28
N PRO A 66 5.87 -7.79 11.43
CA PRO A 66 6.51 -9.11 11.50
C PRO A 66 5.61 -10.25 11.03
N ALA A 67 4.34 -10.25 11.46
CA ALA A 67 3.37 -11.26 11.03
C ALA A 67 3.08 -11.20 9.53
N LEU A 68 2.91 -9.99 8.99
CA LEU A 68 2.66 -9.76 7.57
C LEU A 68 3.86 -10.12 6.69
N VAL A 69 5.09 -9.82 7.13
CA VAL A 69 6.30 -10.16 6.38
C VAL A 69 6.50 -11.66 6.27
N GLU A 70 6.18 -12.43 7.33
CA GLU A 70 6.29 -13.88 7.22
C GLU A 70 5.30 -14.46 6.21
N GLY A 71 4.06 -13.97 6.19
CA GLY A 71 3.09 -14.40 5.18
C GLY A 71 3.48 -13.92 3.78
N TYR A 72 4.04 -12.71 3.65
CA TYR A 72 4.57 -12.22 2.38
C TYR A 72 5.68 -13.13 1.82
N LYS A 73 6.61 -13.58 2.68
CA LYS A 73 7.69 -14.50 2.29
C LYS A 73 7.19 -15.85 1.78
N THR A 74 6.01 -16.28 2.23
CA THR A 74 5.35 -17.52 1.75
C THR A 74 4.31 -17.27 0.67
N SER A 75 4.28 -16.07 0.07
CA SER A 75 3.30 -15.65 -0.94
C SER A 75 1.84 -15.78 -0.48
N ASP A 76 1.57 -15.56 0.81
CA ASP A 76 0.21 -15.50 1.34
C ASP A 76 -0.53 -14.28 0.77
N PRO A 77 -1.64 -14.48 0.01
CA PRO A 77 -2.38 -13.38 -0.59
C PRO A 77 -2.94 -12.41 0.45
N TRP A 78 -3.34 -12.89 1.63
CA TRP A 78 -3.89 -12.02 2.67
C TRP A 78 -2.83 -11.05 3.19
N SER A 79 -1.63 -11.55 3.46
CA SER A 79 -0.50 -10.72 3.91
C SER A 79 -0.07 -9.71 2.86
N ILE A 80 0.03 -10.10 1.58
CA ILE A 80 0.39 -9.18 0.48
C ILE A 80 -0.64 -8.06 0.34
N LYS A 81 -1.94 -8.41 0.37
CA LYS A 81 -3.03 -7.42 0.30
C LYS A 81 -2.99 -6.45 1.48
N THR A 82 -2.81 -6.97 2.68
CA THR A 82 -2.78 -6.18 3.91
C THR A 82 -1.56 -5.25 3.97
N LEU A 83 -0.40 -5.68 3.47
CA LEU A 83 0.76 -4.79 3.29
C LEU A 83 0.43 -3.63 2.34
N ALA A 84 -0.29 -3.88 1.25
CA ALA A 84 -0.72 -2.83 0.33
C ALA A 84 -1.70 -1.82 0.97
N GLU A 85 -2.48 -2.26 1.96
CA GLU A 85 -3.43 -1.41 2.70
C GLU A 85 -2.76 -0.56 3.80
N THR A 86 -1.49 -0.85 4.13
CA THR A 86 -0.73 -0.14 5.18
C THR A 86 0.47 0.63 4.65
N GLU A 87 0.39 1.12 3.42
CA GLU A 87 1.48 1.83 2.74
C GLU A 87 2.00 3.05 3.53
N GLU A 88 1.13 3.82 4.17
CA GLU A 88 1.55 4.95 5.02
C GLU A 88 2.47 4.51 6.17
N ASN A 89 2.22 3.34 6.76
CA ASN A 89 3.08 2.77 7.78
C ASN A 89 4.45 2.34 7.21
N LEU A 90 4.47 1.79 5.99
CA LEU A 90 5.71 1.41 5.30
C LEU A 90 6.60 2.61 4.99
N TYR A 91 6.01 3.72 4.52
CA TYR A 91 6.75 4.94 4.20
C TYR A 91 7.51 5.52 5.40
N GLU A 92 6.93 5.42 6.60
CA GLU A 92 7.58 5.89 7.83
C GLU A 92 8.58 4.89 8.41
N ALA A 93 8.31 3.59 8.27
CA ALA A 93 9.17 2.52 8.75
C ALA A 93 10.11 2.02 7.65
N LYS A 94 10.93 2.89 7.07
CA LYS A 94 11.81 2.56 5.92
C LYS A 94 12.65 1.30 6.09
N GLN A 95 13.17 1.07 7.30
CA GLN A 95 13.97 -0.13 7.61
C GLN A 95 13.12 -1.41 7.48
N LEU A 96 11.86 -1.36 7.90
CA LEU A 96 10.93 -2.47 7.73
C LEU A 96 10.55 -2.63 6.25
N TRP A 97 10.24 -1.53 5.57
CA TRP A 97 9.86 -1.56 4.15
C TRP A 97 10.94 -2.17 3.25
N SER A 98 12.22 -2.02 3.62
CA SER A 98 13.34 -2.67 2.94
C SER A 98 13.24 -4.20 2.91
N GLN A 99 12.61 -4.83 3.92
CA GLN A 99 12.45 -6.29 4.02
C GLN A 99 11.53 -6.87 2.95
N ILE A 100 10.70 -6.04 2.32
CA ILE A 100 9.87 -6.41 1.16
C ILE A 100 10.36 -5.77 -0.14
N GLY A 101 11.60 -5.26 -0.16
CA GLY A 101 12.23 -4.67 -1.34
C GLY A 101 11.62 -3.33 -1.76
N TYR A 102 11.15 -2.53 -0.80
CA TYR A 102 10.50 -1.23 -1.06
C TYR A 102 9.33 -1.30 -2.05
N LYS A 103 8.58 -2.40 -2.06
CA LYS A 103 7.40 -2.54 -2.92
C LYS A 103 6.33 -1.51 -2.53
N THR A 104 5.94 -0.69 -3.49
CA THR A 104 4.82 0.26 -3.36
C THR A 104 3.48 -0.48 -3.31
N LYS A 105 2.41 0.21 -2.92
CA LYS A 105 1.04 -0.33 -2.98
C LYS A 105 0.68 -0.86 -4.36
N LEU A 106 1.06 -0.14 -5.42
CA LEU A 106 0.87 -0.57 -6.80
C LEU A 106 1.51 -1.95 -7.07
N LEU A 107 2.76 -2.13 -6.66
CA LEU A 107 3.50 -3.39 -6.87
C LEU A 107 2.93 -4.54 -6.02
N LEU A 108 2.52 -4.26 -4.78
CA LEU A 108 1.90 -5.26 -3.91
C LEU A 108 0.53 -5.71 -4.45
N LEU A 109 -0.28 -4.78 -4.96
CA LEU A 109 -1.58 -5.12 -5.57
C LEU A 109 -1.42 -5.91 -6.88
N ARG A 110 -0.37 -5.64 -7.68
CA ARG A 110 -0.04 -6.47 -8.86
C ARG A 110 0.28 -7.90 -8.45
N GLN A 111 1.20 -8.06 -7.51
CA GLN A 111 1.58 -9.37 -6.98
C GLN A 111 0.39 -10.12 -6.37
N TYR A 112 -0.51 -9.40 -5.68
CA TYR A 112 -1.74 -9.99 -5.18
C TYR A 112 -2.63 -10.55 -6.31
N LEU A 113 -2.80 -9.79 -7.40
CA LEU A 113 -3.64 -10.21 -8.52
C LEU A 113 -3.03 -11.35 -9.34
N GLU A 114 -1.71 -11.52 -9.33
CA GLU A 114 -1.07 -12.73 -9.88
C GLU A 114 -1.55 -13.99 -9.14
N LEU A 115 -1.75 -13.90 -7.82
CA LEU A 115 -2.23 -15.00 -6.97
C LEU A 115 -3.76 -15.13 -6.95
N ARG A 116 -4.48 -14.03 -7.20
CA ARG A 116 -5.94 -13.92 -7.15
C ARG A 116 -6.50 -13.15 -8.36
N PRO A 117 -6.37 -13.69 -9.59
CA PRO A 117 -6.67 -12.95 -10.83
C PRO A 117 -8.15 -12.57 -11.00
N ASN A 118 -9.04 -13.26 -10.29
CA ASN A 118 -10.48 -13.04 -10.34
C ASN A 118 -10.99 -12.09 -9.24
N ASP A 119 -10.13 -11.54 -8.37
CA ASP A 119 -10.55 -10.53 -7.39
C ASP A 119 -10.83 -9.19 -8.10
N PHE A 120 -12.10 -8.99 -8.40
CA PHE A 120 -12.64 -7.78 -9.01
C PHE A 120 -12.31 -6.51 -8.21
N THR A 121 -12.42 -6.57 -6.88
CA THR A 121 -12.21 -5.43 -6.00
C THR A 121 -10.75 -5.02 -6.02
N ALA A 122 -9.84 -5.98 -5.94
CA ALA A 122 -8.41 -5.71 -6.03
C ALA A 122 -8.02 -5.17 -7.42
N ARG A 123 -8.60 -5.69 -8.50
CA ARG A 123 -8.40 -5.16 -9.85
C ARG A 123 -8.80 -3.68 -9.96
N ARG A 124 -9.97 -3.33 -9.44
CA ARG A 124 -10.47 -1.94 -9.42
C ARG A 124 -9.59 -1.02 -8.57
N ARG A 125 -9.11 -1.51 -7.42
CA ARG A 125 -8.16 -0.76 -6.58
C ARG A 125 -6.85 -0.52 -7.32
N LEU A 126 -6.24 -1.56 -7.92
CA LEU A 126 -5.01 -1.41 -8.69
C LEU A 126 -5.17 -0.43 -9.86
N LEU A 127 -6.29 -0.51 -10.60
CA LEU A 127 -6.58 0.44 -11.67
C LEU A 127 -6.65 1.87 -11.11
N THR A 128 -7.32 2.09 -9.98
CA THR A 128 -7.41 3.42 -9.36
C THR A 128 -6.04 3.96 -8.97
N GLU A 129 -5.18 3.13 -8.38
CA GLU A 129 -3.80 3.51 -8.07
C GLU A 129 -2.98 3.84 -9.33
N GLN A 130 -3.16 3.07 -10.42
CA GLN A 130 -2.50 3.35 -11.69
C GLN A 130 -2.94 4.69 -12.29
N ILE A 131 -4.25 4.99 -12.25
CA ILE A 131 -4.79 6.28 -12.69
C ILE A 131 -4.25 7.43 -11.84
N ASN A 132 -4.19 7.26 -10.52
CA ASN A 132 -3.59 8.27 -9.63
C ASN A 132 -2.11 8.51 -9.95
N SER A 133 -1.36 7.45 -10.28
CA SER A 133 0.03 7.59 -10.75
C SER A 133 0.12 8.41 -12.04
N PHE A 134 -0.78 8.21 -13.01
CA PHE A 134 -0.80 9.03 -14.22
C PHE A 134 -1.15 10.49 -13.93
N ARG A 135 -2.09 10.75 -13.01
CA ARG A 135 -2.44 12.11 -12.59
C ARG A 135 -1.26 12.84 -11.96
N TYR A 136 -0.45 12.12 -11.19
CA TYR A 136 0.79 12.65 -10.66
C TYR A 136 1.78 12.98 -11.80
N CYS A 137 1.94 12.09 -12.77
CA CYS A 137 2.82 12.32 -13.92
C CYS A 137 2.45 13.57 -14.76
N GLU A 138 1.18 13.98 -14.79
CA GLU A 138 0.74 15.14 -15.58
C GLU A 138 0.66 16.45 -14.79
N GLN A 139 1.13 16.51 -13.53
CA GLN A 139 1.04 17.73 -12.71
C GLN A 139 1.69 18.96 -13.36
N ASP A 140 2.78 18.76 -14.09
CA ASP A 140 3.52 19.83 -14.77
C ASP A 140 3.16 19.95 -16.27
N TRP A 141 2.10 19.28 -16.72
CA TRP A 141 1.65 19.38 -18.11
C TRP A 141 1.16 20.81 -18.43
N PRO A 142 1.54 21.44 -19.57
CA PRO A 142 2.27 20.87 -20.71
C PRO A 142 3.79 21.02 -20.65
N SER A 143 4.35 21.62 -19.61
CA SER A 143 5.79 21.85 -19.48
C SER A 143 6.58 20.55 -19.39
N ALA A 144 6.09 19.56 -18.64
CA ALA A 144 6.72 18.25 -18.52
C ALA A 144 5.69 17.13 -18.25
N ILE A 145 6.12 15.89 -18.49
CA ILE A 145 5.53 14.71 -17.84
C ILE A 145 6.52 14.30 -16.74
N ILE A 146 6.07 14.21 -15.50
CA ILE A 146 6.89 13.87 -14.34
C ILE A 146 7.07 12.35 -14.26
N TYR A 147 8.31 11.91 -14.02
CA TYR A 147 8.65 10.55 -13.62
C TYR A 147 9.56 10.60 -12.39
N GLY A 148 9.05 10.13 -11.25
CA GLY A 148 9.72 10.30 -9.96
C GLY A 148 9.79 11.78 -9.56
N GLN A 149 11.00 12.35 -9.52
CA GLN A 149 11.26 13.75 -9.17
C GLN A 149 11.68 14.61 -10.37
N ASN A 150 11.77 14.03 -11.57
CA ASN A 150 12.30 14.71 -12.76
C ASN A 150 11.30 14.63 -13.91
N ALA A 151 11.56 15.43 -14.95
CA ALA A 151 10.90 15.25 -16.23
C ALA A 151 11.26 13.88 -16.83
N ALA A 152 10.27 13.18 -17.37
CA ALA A 152 10.44 11.86 -17.95
C ALA A 152 11.42 11.91 -19.13
N THR A 153 12.33 10.96 -19.15
CA THR A 153 13.23 10.67 -20.28
C THR A 153 12.51 9.86 -21.36
N GLU A 154 13.12 9.70 -22.54
CA GLU A 154 12.55 8.87 -23.61
C GLU A 154 12.29 7.42 -23.16
N THR A 155 13.21 6.85 -22.37
CA THR A 155 13.08 5.49 -21.81
C THR A 155 11.93 5.41 -20.82
N GLU A 156 11.74 6.41 -19.97
CA GLU A 156 10.61 6.47 -19.03
C GLU A 156 9.28 6.68 -19.74
N CYS A 157 9.27 7.41 -20.86
CA CYS A 157 8.09 7.51 -21.71
C CYS A 157 7.69 6.14 -22.30
N LYS A 158 8.65 5.29 -22.68
CA LYS A 158 8.36 3.92 -23.13
C LYS A 158 7.73 3.09 -22.00
N LYS A 159 8.25 3.19 -20.78
CA LYS A 159 7.65 2.55 -19.59
C LYS A 159 6.23 3.04 -19.34
N LEU A 160 5.98 4.34 -19.41
CA LEU A 160 4.63 4.89 -19.26
C LEU A 160 3.65 4.37 -20.32
N ALA A 161 4.10 4.14 -21.56
CA ALA A 161 3.27 3.53 -22.60
C ALA A 161 2.91 2.06 -22.30
N GLU A 162 3.84 1.30 -21.72
CA GLU A 162 3.56 -0.05 -21.21
C GLU A 162 2.54 -0.02 -20.07
N GLU A 163 2.67 0.96 -19.16
CA GLU A 163 1.73 1.15 -18.07
C GLU A 163 0.33 1.58 -18.54
N ILE A 164 0.22 2.38 -19.60
CA ILE A 164 -1.06 2.71 -20.26
C ILE A 164 -1.72 1.42 -20.77
N THR A 165 -0.95 0.58 -21.48
CA THR A 165 -1.44 -0.70 -21.99
C THR A 165 -1.93 -1.59 -20.85
N PHE A 166 -1.22 -1.61 -19.73
CA PHE A 166 -1.63 -2.33 -18.53
C PHE A 166 -2.92 -1.78 -17.93
N ALA A 167 -3.06 -0.45 -17.78
CA ALA A 167 -4.27 0.18 -17.27
C ALA A 167 -5.50 -0.17 -18.12
N ARG A 168 -5.36 -0.18 -19.46
CA ARG A 168 -6.43 -0.62 -20.38
C ARG A 168 -6.88 -2.06 -20.12
N LYS A 169 -5.94 -2.97 -19.85
CA LYS A 169 -6.26 -4.38 -19.50
C LYS A 169 -7.03 -4.51 -18.19
N LEU A 170 -6.75 -3.62 -17.22
CA LEU A 170 -7.45 -3.60 -15.94
C LEU A 170 -8.86 -3.00 -16.06
N ASP A 171 -9.05 -2.00 -16.94
CA ASP A 171 -10.30 -1.24 -17.12
C ASP A 171 -11.35 -1.97 -17.96
N LYS A 172 -11.75 -3.17 -17.50
CA LYS A 172 -12.76 -3.99 -18.19
C LYS A 172 -14.13 -3.33 -18.32
N GLU A 173 -14.43 -2.34 -17.48
CA GLU A 173 -15.68 -1.59 -17.47
C GLU A 173 -15.59 -0.28 -18.26
N SER A 174 -14.42 0.04 -18.85
CA SER A 174 -14.16 1.30 -19.55
C SER A 174 -14.44 2.55 -18.71
N LYS A 175 -14.27 2.47 -17.38
CA LYS A 175 -14.54 3.57 -16.45
C LYS A 175 -13.59 4.75 -16.65
N TYR A 176 -12.34 4.47 -17.00
CA TYR A 176 -11.28 5.47 -17.17
C TYR A 176 -10.81 5.59 -18.62
N LYS A 177 -11.51 4.95 -19.58
CA LYS A 177 -11.14 4.94 -21.00
C LYS A 177 -10.75 6.32 -21.53
N ASN A 178 -11.61 7.31 -21.38
CA ASN A 178 -11.36 8.67 -21.90
C ASN A 178 -10.11 9.30 -21.26
N TYR A 179 -9.95 9.16 -19.94
CA TYR A 179 -8.77 9.67 -19.24
C TYR A 179 -7.48 8.98 -19.71
N ILE A 180 -7.51 7.66 -19.94
CA ILE A 180 -6.36 6.91 -20.45
C ILE A 180 -6.02 7.37 -21.88
N ASP A 181 -7.03 7.56 -22.74
CA ASP A 181 -6.85 8.07 -24.10
C ASP A 181 -6.22 9.47 -24.11
N GLU A 182 -6.69 10.36 -23.23
CA GLU A 182 -6.14 11.71 -23.06
C GLU A 182 -4.70 11.70 -22.57
N PHE A 183 -4.39 10.88 -21.55
CA PHE A 183 -3.04 10.78 -21.02
C PHE A 183 -2.06 10.21 -22.05
N GLU A 184 -2.48 9.22 -22.85
CA GLU A 184 -1.67 8.68 -23.95
C GLU A 184 -1.38 9.74 -25.02
N ALA A 185 -2.36 10.56 -25.39
CA ALA A 185 -2.17 11.66 -26.33
C ALA A 185 -1.17 12.72 -25.80
N LYS A 186 -1.24 13.04 -24.49
CA LYS A 186 -0.26 13.93 -23.83
C LYS A 186 1.15 13.33 -23.86
N LEU A 187 1.28 12.05 -23.53
CA LEU A 187 2.56 11.33 -23.55
C LEU A 187 3.17 11.34 -24.95
N GLU A 188 2.40 11.02 -25.99
CA GLU A 188 2.87 11.05 -27.37
C GLU A 188 3.29 12.46 -27.83
N THR A 189 2.58 13.49 -27.37
CA THR A 189 2.97 14.88 -27.64
C THR A 189 4.28 15.24 -26.95
N TYR A 190 4.45 14.86 -25.69
CA TYR A 190 5.69 15.06 -24.94
C TYR A 190 6.88 14.34 -25.59
N ARG A 191 6.68 13.09 -26.03
CA ARG A 191 7.72 12.26 -26.67
C ARG A 191 8.28 12.87 -27.96
N LYS A 192 7.54 13.72 -28.66
CA LYS A 192 8.03 14.43 -29.85
C LYS A 192 9.21 15.36 -29.55
N ARG A 193 9.44 15.73 -28.29
CA ARG A 193 10.58 16.57 -27.87
C ARG A 193 11.93 15.85 -27.87
N PHE A 194 11.93 14.52 -27.96
CA PHE A 194 13.13 13.70 -28.07
C PHE A 194 13.49 13.32 -29.51
N ARG A 195 12.75 13.87 -30.49
CA ARG A 195 12.97 13.62 -31.91
C ARG A 195 13.72 14.78 -32.55
#